data_AF-A0A7S1HRX2-F1
#
_entry.id   AF-A0A7S1HRX2-F1
#
_cell.length_a   1.000
_cell.length_b   1.000
_cell.length_c   1.000
_cell.angle_alpha   90.00
_cell.angle_beta   90.00
_cell.angle_gamma   90.00
#
_symmetry.space_group_name_H-M   'P 1'
#
loop_
_entity.id
_entity.type
_entity.pdbx_description
1 polymer ?
#
loop_
_entity_poly.entity_id
_entity_poly.type
_entity_poly.pdbx_seq_one_letter_code
_entity_poly.pdbx_strand_id
1 'polypeptide(L)'
;LTVRLYPGALKALQDLHTRPEYKGIVVGAASSCLEPSYAAAALQILEVLPGVSVGAVFTHRQIGRTGKLTSNKTTHFRELHADSGIPYEEMLFFDDCNWGDHVGTVGNAYGVIGHRTPSGMQEQDWVQGLKKF
;
A
#
# COMPACT_ATOMS: atom_id res chain seq x y z
N LEU A 1 9.84 19.35 12.98
CA LEU A 1 9.80 17.98 12.45
C LEU A 1 9.02 18.03 11.14
N THR A 2 9.61 17.63 10.02
CA THR A 2 8.90 17.64 8.72
C THR A 2 8.40 16.24 8.43
N VAL A 3 7.08 16.08 8.28
CA VAL A 3 6.48 14.81 7.85
C VAL A 3 6.59 14.74 6.33
N ARG A 4 7.12 13.63 5.80
CA ARG A 4 7.30 13.42 4.35
C ARG A 4 7.15 11.95 4.00
N LEU A 5 6.76 11.68 2.76
CA LEU A 5 6.78 10.33 2.20
C LEU A 5 8.22 9.85 1.98
N TYR A 6 8.43 8.54 2.04
CA TYR A 6 9.67 7.94 1.57
C TYR A 6 9.81 8.13 0.05
N PRO A 7 11.03 8.30 -0.49
CA PRO A 7 11.24 8.62 -1.91
C PRO A 7 10.60 7.62 -2.88
N GLY A 8 10.67 6.33 -2.58
CA GLY A 8 10.05 5.30 -3.42
C GLY A 8 8.53 5.31 -3.39
N ALA A 9 7.94 5.56 -2.21
CA ALA A 9 6.48 5.69 -2.10
C ALA A 9 5.98 6.93 -2.85
N LEU A 10 6.68 8.06 -2.73
CA LEU A 10 6.36 9.27 -3.49
C LEU A 10 6.46 9.01 -5.00
N LYS A 11 7.57 8.42 -5.44
CA LYS A 11 7.78 8.09 -6.85
C LYS A 11 6.72 7.12 -7.39
N ALA A 12 6.38 6.07 -6.66
CA ALA A 12 5.36 5.11 -7.07
C ALA A 12 4.01 5.79 -7.25
N LEU A 13 3.58 6.61 -6.29
CA LEU A 13 2.29 7.31 -6.38
C LEU A 13 2.27 8.35 -7.51
N GLN A 14 3.38 9.06 -7.74
CA GLN A 14 3.52 9.96 -8.89
C GLN A 14 3.47 9.22 -10.22
N ASP A 15 4.22 8.11 -10.34
CA ASP A 15 4.22 7.25 -11.52
C ASP A 15 2.78 6.76 -11.81
N LEU A 16 2.11 6.16 -10.81
CA LEU A 16 0.75 5.63 -10.93
C LEU A 16 -0.29 6.71 -11.28
N HIS A 17 -0.11 7.95 -10.82
CA HIS A 17 -1.04 9.04 -11.08
C HIS A 17 -0.83 9.72 -12.45
N THR A 18 0.41 9.77 -12.95
CA THR A 18 0.75 10.62 -14.11
C THR A 18 1.10 9.87 -15.39
N ARG A 19 1.55 8.61 -15.28
CA ARG A 19 2.09 7.86 -16.41
C ARG A 19 1.01 7.00 -17.10
N PRO A 20 0.75 7.17 -18.41
CA PRO A 20 -0.31 6.46 -19.12
C PRO A 20 -0.20 4.92 -19.07
N GLU A 21 1.00 4.37 -19.01
CA GLU A 21 1.26 2.93 -18.92
C GLU A 21 0.78 2.29 -17.63
N TYR A 22 0.58 3.09 -16.57
CA TYR A 22 0.04 2.62 -15.29
C TYR A 22 -1.46 2.93 -15.15
N LYS A 23 -2.09 3.44 -16.22
CA LYS A 23 -3.53 3.70 -16.24
C LYS A 23 -4.30 2.41 -15.98
N GLY A 24 -5.20 2.46 -15.00
CA GLY A 24 -6.01 1.31 -14.60
C GLY A 24 -5.46 0.53 -13.42
N ILE A 25 -4.22 0.81 -12.97
CA ILE A 25 -3.73 0.27 -11.71
C ILE A 25 -4.50 0.92 -10.55
N VAL A 26 -4.96 0.07 -9.65
CA VAL A 26 -5.72 0.43 -8.45
C VAL A 26 -4.78 0.47 -7.25
N VAL A 27 -4.89 1.51 -6.40
CA VAL A 27 -4.01 1.68 -5.24
C VAL A 27 -4.76 1.41 -3.95
N GLY A 28 -4.33 0.36 -3.23
CA GLY A 28 -4.91 -0.08 -1.97
C GLY A 28 -4.00 0.18 -0.77
N ALA A 29 -4.59 0.51 0.39
CA ALA A 29 -3.89 0.56 1.68
C ALA A 29 -4.30 -0.62 2.56
N ALA A 30 -3.32 -1.36 3.07
CA ALA A 30 -3.50 -2.37 4.12
C ALA A 30 -2.65 -1.97 5.34
N SER A 31 -3.26 -1.41 6.39
CA SER A 31 -2.54 -0.92 7.57
C SER A 31 -3.18 -1.39 8.87
N SER A 32 -2.39 -2.03 9.74
CA SER A 32 -2.84 -2.47 11.05
C SER A 32 -2.61 -1.39 12.12
N CYS A 33 -2.75 -0.11 11.75
CA CYS A 33 -2.57 1.02 12.67
C CYS A 33 -3.57 0.96 13.84
N LEU A 34 -3.14 1.31 15.06
CA LEU A 34 -4.05 1.44 16.21
C LEU A 34 -4.81 2.77 16.23
N GLU A 35 -4.35 3.74 15.45
CA GLU A 35 -4.94 5.08 15.34
C GLU A 35 -5.39 5.40 13.89
N PRO A 36 -6.48 4.79 13.39
CA PRO A 36 -6.93 4.97 12.01
C PRO A 36 -7.24 6.43 11.65
N SER A 37 -7.67 7.25 12.61
CA SER A 37 -7.98 8.67 12.40
C SER A 37 -6.75 9.48 12.00
N TYR A 38 -5.61 9.27 12.66
CA TYR A 38 -4.35 9.93 12.29
C TYR A 38 -3.83 9.45 10.94
N ALA A 39 -3.94 8.15 10.66
CA ALA A 39 -3.58 7.62 9.34
C ALA A 39 -4.44 8.25 8.23
N ALA A 40 -5.75 8.35 8.44
CA ALA A 40 -6.66 9.00 7.50
C ALA A 40 -6.33 10.48 7.29
N ALA A 41 -6.03 11.22 8.37
CA ALA A 41 -5.63 12.62 8.28
C ALA A 41 -4.30 12.79 7.52
N ALA A 42 -3.31 11.94 7.78
CA ALA A 42 -2.03 11.97 7.08
C ALA A 42 -2.20 11.77 5.56
N LEU A 43 -3.10 10.87 5.14
CA LEU A 43 -3.41 10.67 3.72
C LEU A 43 -4.03 11.92 3.07
N GLN A 44 -4.76 12.74 3.81
CA GLN A 44 -5.38 13.96 3.27
C GLN A 44 -4.41 15.15 3.22
N ILE A 45 -3.45 15.21 4.14
CA ILE A 45 -2.53 16.34 4.28
C ILE A 45 -1.29 16.18 3.40
N LEU A 46 -0.76 14.95 3.28
CA LEU A 46 0.42 14.71 2.47
C LEU A 46 0.06 14.73 0.98
N GLU A 47 0.87 15.45 0.21
CA GLU A 47 0.71 15.57 -1.23
C GLU A 47 1.74 14.72 -1.97
N VAL A 48 1.32 14.13 -3.09
CA VAL A 48 2.21 13.43 -4.04
C VAL A 48 2.61 14.35 -5.19
N LEU A 49 1.76 15.32 -5.53
CA LEU A 49 1.97 16.41 -6.46
C LEU A 49 1.24 17.64 -5.89
N PRO A 50 1.60 18.87 -6.28
CA PRO A 50 0.89 20.06 -5.84
C PRO A 50 -0.63 19.94 -6.07
N GLY A 51 -1.42 19.98 -4.98
CA GLY A 51 -2.87 19.85 -5.03
C GLY A 51 -3.42 18.42 -5.13
N VAL A 52 -2.57 17.39 -5.14
CA VAL A 52 -2.97 15.98 -5.18
C VAL A 52 -2.54 15.30 -3.88
N SER A 53 -3.48 15.07 -2.99
CA SER A 53 -3.22 14.35 -1.75
C SER A 53 -2.94 12.87 -2.00
N VAL A 54 -2.20 12.21 -1.10
CA VAL A 54 -2.02 10.76 -1.11
C VAL A 54 -3.37 10.06 -1.13
N GLY A 55 -4.32 10.56 -0.32
CA GLY A 55 -5.68 10.05 -0.26
C GLY A 55 -6.37 10.05 -1.62
N ALA A 56 -6.17 11.07 -2.45
CA ALA A 56 -6.78 11.12 -3.79
C ALA A 56 -6.30 10.00 -4.72
N VAL A 57 -5.11 9.42 -4.47
CA VAL A 57 -4.56 8.31 -5.26
C VAL A 57 -5.06 6.95 -4.76
N PHE A 58 -5.30 6.79 -3.45
CA PHE A 58 -5.75 5.52 -2.86
C PHE A 58 -7.27 5.33 -2.98
N THR A 59 -7.68 4.31 -3.73
CA THR A 59 -9.09 3.97 -4.00
C THR A 59 -9.68 2.98 -2.99
N HIS A 60 -8.88 2.08 -2.42
CA HIS A 60 -9.33 1.14 -1.39
C HIS A 60 -8.47 1.28 -0.12
N ARG A 61 -9.10 1.23 1.04
CA ARG A 61 -8.41 1.46 2.32
C ARG A 61 -8.93 0.53 3.41
N GLN A 62 -8.12 -0.44 3.75
CA GLN A 62 -8.32 -1.32 4.89
C GLN A 62 -7.32 -0.91 5.98
N ILE A 63 -7.74 0.01 6.84
CA ILE A 63 -6.89 0.64 7.87
C ILE A 63 -7.52 0.40 9.24
N GLY A 64 -6.77 -0.22 10.14
CA GLY A 64 -7.15 -0.45 11.52
C GLY A 64 -7.07 -1.91 11.94
N ARG A 65 -7.64 -2.20 13.11
CA ARG A 65 -7.79 -3.56 13.67
C ARG A 65 -9.18 -3.77 14.27
N THR A 66 -10.20 -3.13 13.69
CA THR A 66 -11.58 -3.18 14.17
C THR A 66 -12.45 -3.98 13.21
N GLY A 67 -13.57 -4.51 13.74
CA GLY A 67 -14.50 -5.31 12.96
C GLY A 67 -13.83 -6.57 12.39
N LYS A 68 -13.74 -6.64 11.07
CA LYS A 68 -13.17 -7.78 10.34
C LYS A 68 -11.63 -7.76 10.25
N LEU A 69 -11.01 -6.63 10.57
CA LEU A 69 -9.56 -6.42 10.47
C LEU A 69 -8.88 -6.81 11.79
N THR A 70 -7.75 -7.51 11.71
CA THR A 70 -6.93 -7.90 12.88
C THR A 70 -5.50 -7.36 12.76
N SER A 71 -4.55 -7.77 13.58
CA SER A 71 -3.13 -7.45 13.31
C SER A 71 -2.57 -8.18 12.09
N ASN A 72 -3.20 -9.28 11.66
CA ASN A 72 -2.75 -10.07 10.51
C ASN A 72 -3.25 -9.47 9.19
N LYS A 73 -2.30 -9.18 8.27
CA LYS A 73 -2.57 -8.59 6.96
C LYS A 73 -3.46 -9.46 6.06
N THR A 74 -3.58 -10.76 6.30
CA THR A 74 -4.51 -11.60 5.53
C THR A 74 -5.95 -11.10 5.62
N THR A 75 -6.36 -10.61 6.79
CA THR A 75 -7.69 -10.02 6.96
C THR A 75 -7.90 -8.75 6.14
N HIS A 76 -6.85 -7.97 5.92
CA HIS A 76 -6.92 -6.74 5.12
C HIS A 76 -6.98 -7.08 3.64
N PHE A 77 -6.16 -8.03 3.19
CA PHE A 77 -6.18 -8.49 1.80
C PHE A 77 -7.51 -9.15 1.44
N ARG A 78 -8.14 -9.88 2.36
CA ARG A 78 -9.50 -10.41 2.16
C ARG A 78 -10.51 -9.30 1.87
N GLU A 79 -10.53 -8.24 2.67
CA GLU A 79 -11.46 -7.13 2.44
C GLU A 79 -11.05 -6.30 1.20
N LEU A 80 -9.75 -6.12 0.92
CA LEU A 80 -9.29 -5.46 -0.32
C LEU A 80 -9.74 -6.22 -1.57
N HIS A 81 -9.63 -7.55 -1.57
CA HIS A 81 -10.13 -8.39 -2.66
C HIS A 81 -11.65 -8.28 -2.80
N ALA A 82 -12.39 -8.34 -1.69
CA ALA A 82 -13.84 -8.19 -1.70
C ALA A 82 -14.29 -6.82 -2.25
N ASP A 83 -13.59 -5.74 -1.89
CA ASP A 83 -13.93 -4.38 -2.31
C ASP A 83 -13.52 -4.06 -3.75
N SER A 84 -12.37 -4.58 -4.20
CA SER A 84 -11.79 -4.25 -5.51
C SER A 84 -12.19 -5.25 -6.61
N GLY A 85 -12.52 -6.49 -6.25
CA GLY A 85 -12.72 -7.60 -7.18
C GLY A 85 -11.45 -8.09 -7.88
N ILE A 86 -10.27 -7.56 -7.52
CA ILE A 86 -8.99 -7.90 -8.15
C ILE A 86 -8.50 -9.27 -7.62
N PRO A 87 -8.11 -10.22 -8.49
CA PRO A 87 -7.50 -11.49 -8.06
C PRO A 87 -6.22 -11.26 -7.24
N TYR A 88 -5.93 -12.13 -6.27
CA TYR A 88 -4.78 -11.94 -5.38
C TYR A 88 -3.44 -12.01 -6.13
N GLU A 89 -3.34 -12.89 -7.12
CA GLU A 89 -2.21 -13.03 -8.04
C GLU A 89 -1.97 -11.79 -8.90
N GLU A 90 -2.96 -10.90 -9.03
CA GLU A 90 -2.83 -9.60 -9.69
C GLU A 90 -2.51 -8.45 -8.73
N MET A 91 -2.18 -8.75 -7.47
CA MET A 91 -1.79 -7.75 -6.46
C MET A 91 -0.27 -7.74 -6.21
N LEU A 92 0.29 -6.53 -6.14
CA LEU A 92 1.66 -6.27 -5.71
C LEU A 92 1.67 -5.54 -4.36
N PHE A 93 2.32 -6.13 -3.35
CA PHE A 93 2.31 -5.65 -1.97
C PHE A 93 3.68 -5.17 -1.49
N PHE A 94 3.74 -3.95 -0.96
CA PHE A 94 4.91 -3.37 -0.30
C PHE A 94 4.65 -3.22 1.20
N ASP A 95 5.52 -3.77 2.04
CA ASP A 95 5.46 -3.63 3.50
C ASP A 95 6.87 -3.71 4.10
N ASP A 96 7.12 -2.98 5.19
CA ASP A 96 8.45 -2.96 5.82
C ASP A 96 8.79 -4.29 6.50
N CYS A 97 7.78 -5.08 6.87
CA CYS A 97 7.90 -6.32 7.63
C CYS A 97 8.74 -6.19 8.92
N ASN A 98 8.82 -4.99 9.51
CA ASN A 98 9.63 -4.74 10.70
C ASN A 98 9.05 -5.38 11.97
N TRP A 99 7.76 -5.70 11.96
CA TRP A 99 7.02 -6.27 13.10
C TRP A 99 6.48 -7.69 12.83
N GLY A 100 6.93 -8.32 11.74
CA GLY A 100 6.51 -9.64 11.29
C GLY A 100 6.63 -9.79 9.78
N ASP A 101 6.70 -11.04 9.29
CA ASP A 101 6.79 -11.31 7.85
C ASP A 101 5.43 -11.20 7.15
N HIS A 102 4.92 -9.97 7.07
CA HIS A 102 3.63 -9.67 6.45
C HIS A 102 3.59 -10.07 4.97
N VAL A 103 4.66 -9.76 4.23
CA VAL A 103 4.80 -10.13 2.82
C VAL A 103 4.73 -11.65 2.65
N GLY A 104 5.51 -12.41 3.40
CA GLY A 104 5.47 -13.87 3.35
C GLY A 104 4.12 -14.44 3.79
N THR A 105 3.51 -13.87 4.83
CA THR A 105 2.21 -14.32 5.33
C THR A 105 1.11 -14.18 4.28
N VAL A 106 1.00 -13.02 3.63
CA VAL A 106 -0.02 -12.78 2.60
C VAL A 106 0.29 -13.58 1.33
N GLY A 107 1.57 -13.65 0.93
CA GLY A 107 2.01 -14.45 -0.22
C GLY A 107 1.68 -15.93 -0.05
N ASN A 108 1.93 -16.51 1.12
CA ASN A 108 1.61 -17.91 1.40
C ASN A 108 0.10 -18.18 1.48
N ALA A 109 -0.69 -17.22 1.97
CA ALA A 109 -2.13 -17.39 2.12
C ALA A 109 -2.88 -17.27 0.79
N TYR A 110 -2.45 -16.37 -0.09
CA TYR A 110 -3.25 -15.94 -1.24
C TYR A 110 -2.48 -15.85 -2.57
N GLY A 111 -1.16 -16.03 -2.58
CA GLY A 111 -0.36 -15.90 -3.80
C GLY A 111 -0.03 -14.46 -4.22
N VAL A 112 -0.27 -13.48 -3.35
CA VAL A 112 0.08 -12.06 -3.59
C VAL A 112 1.58 -11.90 -3.79
N ILE A 113 1.98 -11.16 -4.82
CA ILE A 113 3.37 -10.85 -5.10
C ILE A 113 3.83 -9.76 -4.12
N GLY A 114 4.93 -9.99 -3.41
CA GLY A 114 5.37 -9.08 -2.35
C GLY A 114 6.81 -8.57 -2.46
N HIS A 115 7.03 -7.37 -1.95
CA HIS A 115 8.32 -6.70 -1.85
C HIS A 115 8.50 -6.09 -0.46
N ARG A 116 9.55 -6.50 0.26
CA ARG A 116 9.84 -6.00 1.62
C ARG A 116 10.63 -4.68 1.56
N THR A 117 10.26 -3.70 2.36
CA THR A 117 10.87 -2.35 2.37
C THR A 117 11.34 -1.95 3.79
N PRO A 118 12.31 -2.65 4.40
CA PRO A 118 12.64 -2.51 5.84
C PRO A 118 13.07 -1.10 6.25
N SER A 119 13.67 -0.34 5.33
CA SER A 119 14.11 1.05 5.54
C SER A 119 13.08 2.10 5.07
N GLY A 120 11.82 1.70 4.91
CA GLY A 120 10.83 2.42 4.14
C GLY A 120 11.09 2.32 2.63
N MET A 121 10.06 2.48 1.81
CA MET A 121 10.12 2.26 0.36
C MET A 121 11.03 3.27 -0.34
N GLN A 122 12.17 2.80 -0.85
CA GLN A 122 13.12 3.55 -1.68
C GLN A 122 12.76 3.41 -3.16
N GLU A 123 13.30 4.29 -4.02
CA GLU A 123 12.98 4.26 -5.45
C GLU A 123 13.34 2.93 -6.13
N GLN A 124 14.44 2.30 -5.70
CA GLN A 124 14.84 0.98 -6.19
C GLN A 124 13.84 -0.12 -5.81
N ASP A 125 13.16 0.01 -4.67
CA ASP A 125 12.19 -0.97 -4.19
C ASP A 125 10.97 -0.97 -5.11
N TRP A 126 10.52 0.23 -5.53
CA TRP A 126 9.46 0.38 -6.53
C TRP A 126 9.80 -0.36 -7.82
N VAL A 127 10.98 -0.08 -8.38
CA VAL A 127 11.44 -0.71 -9.63
C VAL A 127 11.58 -2.22 -9.48
N GLN A 128 12.11 -2.71 -8.36
CA GLN A 128 12.27 -4.13 -8.11
C GLN A 128 10.93 -4.83 -7.84
N GLY A 129 9.97 -4.15 -7.20
CA GLY A 129 8.61 -4.65 -7.03
C GLY A 129 7.92 -4.87 -8.36
N LEU A 130 7.97 -3.87 -9.25
CA LEU A 130 7.42 -3.99 -10.60
C LEU A 130 8.04 -5.13 -11.42
N LYS A 131 9.33 -5.44 -11.25
CA LYS A 131 9.99 -6.56 -11.95
C LYS A 131 9.55 -7.96 -11.49
N LYS A 132 8.89 -8.05 -10.33
CA LYS A 132 8.36 -9.32 -9.80
C LYS A 132 6.96 -9.64 -10.33
N PHE A 133 6.30 -8.64 -10.91
CA PHE A 133 4.97 -8.71 -11.50
C PHE A 133 5.09 -8.84 -13.02
#